data_AF-A0A2V8JES4-F1
#
_entry.id   AF-A0A2V8JES4-F1
#
_cell.length_a   1.000
_cell.length_b   1.000
_cell.length_c   1.000
_cell.angle_alpha   90.00
_cell.angle_beta   90.00
_cell.angle_gamma   90.00
#
_symmetry.space_group_name_H-M   'P 1'
#
loop_
_entity.id
_entity.type
_entity.pdbx_description
1 polymer ?
#
loop_
_entity_poly.entity_id
_entity_poly.type
_entity_poly.pdbx_seq_one_letter_code
_entity_poly.pdbx_strand_id
1 'polypeptide(L)'
;MPQFVVGGGYSTAITMTNPDPARAAEVTLSLTNLSGSPLETNLNEILPDGRLRSSITMTIPPLASRSVNASEGSSATLNVGTARLRSNARISAYALIRGAGPQLTVYPASPARNVIFDVRRVQSNGISTGVAVLNLSTEPATVTIRFHARVTGEEMFRVERTLSRGEQLSRYVHELFAELQNADFAGTITVRSTTQLAVAALAFDPTGVVTIPVVPIE
;
A
#
# COMPACT_ATOMS: atom_id res chain seq x y z
N MET A 1 -3.81 3.93 -1.44
CA MET A 1 -2.62 3.18 -1.87
C MET A 1 -1.90 2.77 -0.60
N PRO A 2 -2.18 1.57 -0.09
CA PRO A 2 -1.68 1.13 1.21
C PRO A 2 -0.19 0.75 1.17
N GLN A 3 0.59 1.29 0.23
CA GLN A 3 2.04 1.21 0.25
C GLN A 3 2.59 2.51 -0.32
N PHE A 4 3.20 3.31 0.54
CA PHE A 4 3.91 4.54 0.23
C PHE A 4 5.20 4.54 1.04
N VAL A 5 6.32 4.95 0.42
CA VAL A 5 7.61 5.03 1.09
C VAL A 5 8.39 6.27 0.71
N VAL A 6 9.15 6.81 1.65
CA VAL A 6 10.06 7.92 1.43
C VAL A 6 11.21 7.89 2.44
N GLY A 7 12.40 8.36 2.05
CA GLY A 7 13.60 8.32 2.87
C GLY A 7 14.27 6.94 2.87
N GLY A 8 15.41 6.80 3.54
CA GLY A 8 16.19 5.55 3.54
C GLY A 8 16.67 5.15 2.14
N GLY A 9 16.88 6.13 1.26
CA GLY A 9 17.19 5.93 -0.15
C GLY A 9 15.98 5.64 -1.05
N TYR A 10 14.74 5.67 -0.52
CA TYR A 10 13.51 5.48 -1.28
C TYR A 10 12.76 6.79 -1.55
N SER A 11 12.03 6.83 -2.66
CA SER A 11 11.11 7.89 -3.06
C SER A 11 9.87 7.30 -3.72
N THR A 12 8.76 8.04 -3.71
CA THR A 12 7.52 7.62 -4.36
C THR A 12 7.04 8.70 -5.32
N ALA A 13 6.78 8.34 -6.58
CA ALA A 13 6.13 9.19 -7.56
C ALA A 13 4.70 8.73 -7.79
N ILE A 14 3.72 9.59 -7.56
CA ILE A 14 2.29 9.27 -7.75
C ILE A 14 1.84 9.96 -9.03
N THR A 15 1.49 9.16 -10.04
CA THR A 15 0.93 9.64 -11.30
C THR A 15 -0.58 9.44 -11.27
N MET A 16 -1.31 10.48 -11.65
CA MET A 16 -2.77 10.51 -11.73
C MET A 16 -3.19 10.96 -13.12
N THR A 17 -4.22 10.34 -13.69
CA THR A 17 -4.76 10.66 -15.01
C THR A 17 -6.25 10.89 -14.91
N ASN A 18 -6.70 12.01 -15.47
CA ASN A 18 -8.11 12.32 -15.65
C ASN A 18 -8.58 11.82 -17.03
N PRO A 19 -9.40 10.76 -17.10
CA PRO A 19 -9.90 10.24 -18.38
C PRO A 19 -11.14 11.00 -18.89
N ASP A 20 -11.71 11.94 -18.13
CA ASP A 20 -12.89 12.69 -18.55
C ASP A 20 -12.50 13.68 -19.68
N PRO A 21 -13.25 13.72 -20.81
CA PRO A 21 -12.93 14.58 -21.94
C PRO A 21 -13.37 16.03 -21.77
N ALA A 22 -14.19 16.35 -20.76
CA ALA A 22 -14.83 17.65 -20.63
C ALA A 22 -14.60 18.31 -19.26
N ARG A 23 -14.48 17.54 -18.19
CA ARG A 23 -14.42 18.05 -16.82
C ARG A 23 -13.05 17.86 -16.20
N ALA A 24 -12.54 18.91 -15.56
CA ALA A 24 -11.35 18.81 -14.74
C ALA A 24 -11.63 18.01 -13.46
N ALA A 25 -10.63 17.26 -13.01
CA ALA A 25 -10.66 16.56 -11.74
C ALA A 25 -9.95 17.40 -10.66
N GLU A 26 -10.64 17.69 -9.57
CA GLU A 26 -10.02 18.18 -8.34
C GLU A 26 -9.61 16.97 -7.52
N VAL A 27 -8.33 16.92 -7.13
CA VAL A 27 -7.73 15.80 -6.41
C VAL A 27 -7.01 16.30 -5.18
N THR A 28 -7.33 15.72 -4.03
CA THR A 28 -6.55 15.86 -2.80
C THR A 28 -5.74 14.59 -2.59
N LEU A 29 -4.41 14.75 -2.57
CA LEU A 29 -3.46 13.73 -2.11
C LEU A 29 -3.14 14.00 -0.64
N SER A 30 -3.33 13.00 0.21
CA SER A 30 -2.94 13.02 1.62
C SER A 30 -2.07 11.82 1.96
N LEU A 31 -1.05 12.03 2.80
CA LEU A 31 -0.09 11.04 3.26
C LEU A 31 -0.24 10.80 4.75
N THR A 32 -0.24 9.54 5.17
CA THR A 32 -0.23 9.15 6.57
C THR A 32 0.84 8.10 6.82
N ASN A 33 1.41 8.10 8.01
CA ASN A 33 2.30 7.03 8.48
C ASN A 33 1.49 5.77 8.86
N LEU A 34 2.17 4.75 9.40
CA LEU A 34 1.53 3.50 9.82
C LEU A 34 0.49 3.67 10.94
N SER A 35 0.60 4.69 11.79
CA SER A 35 -0.38 4.96 12.85
C SER A 35 -1.59 5.77 12.37
N GLY A 36 -1.65 6.12 11.08
CA GLY A 36 -2.70 6.98 10.51
C GLY A 36 -2.49 8.47 10.78
N SER A 37 -1.34 8.86 11.37
CA SER A 37 -0.98 10.26 11.59
C SER A 37 -0.44 10.89 10.30
N PRO A 38 -0.57 12.22 10.09
CA PRO A 38 -0.02 12.88 8.91
C PRO A 38 1.49 12.61 8.75
N LEU A 39 1.91 12.26 7.53
CA LEU A 39 3.32 12.06 7.18
C LEU A 39 3.79 13.26 6.35
N GLU A 40 4.51 14.17 6.99
CA GLU A 40 5.07 15.37 6.36
C GLU A 40 6.30 15.01 5.53
N THR A 41 6.27 15.31 4.23
CA THR A 41 7.41 15.07 3.33
C THR A 41 7.47 16.13 2.24
N ASN A 42 8.57 16.20 1.50
CA ASN A 42 8.64 17.12 0.37
C ASN A 42 7.89 16.52 -0.84
N LEU A 43 6.84 17.22 -1.27
CA LEU A 43 6.02 16.90 -2.45
C LEU A 43 6.43 17.77 -3.64
N ASN A 44 7.61 17.47 -4.19
CA ASN A 44 8.19 18.17 -5.33
C ASN A 44 7.37 17.93 -6.62
N GLU A 45 7.36 18.94 -7.50
CA GLU A 45 6.59 19.16 -8.75
C GLU A 45 5.43 20.17 -8.64
N ILE A 46 4.78 20.31 -7.48
CA ILE A 46 3.74 21.34 -7.32
C ILE A 46 4.27 22.56 -6.58
N LEU A 47 5.21 22.36 -5.64
CA LEU A 47 5.69 23.39 -4.73
C LEU A 47 7.21 23.25 -4.58
N PRO A 48 8.02 23.91 -5.43
CA PRO A 48 9.48 23.91 -5.30
C PRO A 48 9.97 24.75 -4.11
N ASP A 49 9.12 25.01 -3.13
CA ASP A 49 9.39 25.85 -1.96
C ASP A 49 10.15 25.09 -0.85
N GLY A 50 10.40 23.79 -1.04
CA GLY A 50 11.10 22.94 -0.08
C GLY A 50 10.32 22.67 1.20
N ARG A 51 9.04 23.05 1.28
CA ARG A 51 8.22 22.86 2.49
C ARG A 51 7.71 21.44 2.56
N LEU A 52 7.83 20.85 3.75
CA LEU A 52 7.20 19.57 4.04
C LEU A 52 5.69 19.74 4.14
N ARG A 53 4.96 18.81 3.51
CA ARG A 53 3.50 18.74 3.50
C ARG A 53 3.06 17.29 3.58
N SER A 54 2.04 17.01 4.37
CA SER A 54 1.32 15.73 4.36
C SER A 54 0.12 15.73 3.42
N SER A 55 -0.28 16.88 2.87
CA SER A 55 -1.45 17.00 2.00
C SER A 55 -1.29 18.09 0.96
N ILE A 56 -1.81 17.84 -0.23
CA ILE A 56 -1.86 18.81 -1.32
C ILE A 56 -3.13 18.62 -2.16
N THR A 57 -3.73 19.73 -2.59
CA THR A 57 -4.85 19.74 -3.54
C THR A 57 -4.36 20.24 -4.88
N MET A 58 -4.83 19.60 -5.94
CA MET A 58 -4.47 19.92 -7.31
C MET A 58 -5.63 19.72 -8.26
N THR A 59 -5.57 20.40 -9.40
CA THR A 59 -6.49 20.19 -10.52
C THR A 59 -5.76 19.44 -11.62
N ILE A 60 -6.44 18.46 -12.23
CA ILE A 60 -6.00 17.73 -13.42
C ILE A 60 -6.98 18.06 -14.56
N PRO A 61 -6.55 18.74 -15.63
CA PRO A 61 -7.40 19.06 -16.77
C PRO A 61 -8.03 17.82 -17.44
N PRO A 62 -9.05 17.99 -18.30
CA PRO A 62 -9.58 16.91 -19.13
C PRO A 62 -8.47 16.24 -19.95
N LEU A 63 -8.50 14.91 -20.04
CA LEU A 63 -7.53 14.07 -20.77
C LEU A 63 -6.05 14.30 -20.39
N ALA A 64 -5.78 14.86 -19.21
CA ALA A 64 -4.43 15.17 -18.75
C ALA A 64 -3.98 14.24 -17.61
N SER A 65 -2.66 14.22 -17.41
CA SER A 65 -2.01 13.56 -16.29
C SER A 65 -1.23 14.55 -15.44
N ARG A 66 -1.08 14.22 -14.16
CA ARG A 66 -0.25 14.98 -13.22
C ARG A 66 0.52 14.02 -12.32
N SER A 67 1.76 14.35 -12.05
CA SER A 67 2.62 13.61 -11.12
C SER A 67 2.92 14.43 -9.87
N VAL A 68 3.20 13.72 -8.78
CA VAL A 68 3.73 14.28 -7.53
C VAL A 68 4.87 13.38 -7.10
N ASN A 69 6.06 13.94 -6.90
CA ASN A 69 7.20 13.21 -6.38
C ASN A 69 7.37 13.50 -4.89
N ALA A 70 7.26 12.47 -4.07
CA ALA A 70 7.61 12.50 -2.66
C ALA A 70 9.07 12.05 -2.46
N SER A 71 9.88 12.89 -1.84
CA SER A 71 11.29 12.60 -1.53
C SER A 71 11.72 13.29 -0.24
N GLU A 72 12.59 12.65 0.55
CA GLU A 72 13.26 13.28 1.70
C GLU A 72 14.75 13.53 1.43
N GLY A 73 15.15 13.60 0.14
CA GLY A 73 16.55 13.78 -0.24
C GLY A 73 17.43 12.65 0.31
N SER A 74 18.45 13.03 1.09
CA SER A 74 19.43 12.09 1.67
C SER A 74 19.08 11.60 3.08
N SER A 75 17.81 11.71 3.52
CA SER A 75 17.37 11.15 4.80
C SER A 75 17.67 9.65 4.88
N ALA A 76 18.34 9.22 5.94
CA ALA A 76 18.68 7.81 6.17
C ALA A 76 17.50 7.00 6.75
N THR A 77 16.47 7.67 7.28
CA THR A 77 15.30 7.02 7.89
C THR A 77 14.29 6.67 6.80
N LEU A 78 13.85 5.41 6.77
CA LEU A 78 12.75 4.98 5.92
C LEU A 78 11.41 5.26 6.60
N ASN A 79 10.59 6.09 5.99
CA ASN A 79 9.21 6.32 6.38
C ASN A 79 8.27 5.50 5.50
N VAL A 80 7.40 4.72 6.12
CA VAL A 80 6.40 3.86 5.46
C VAL A 80 5.01 4.33 5.85
N GLY A 81 4.08 4.28 4.89
CA GLY A 81 2.71 4.65 5.15
C GLY A 81 1.79 4.44 3.97
N THR A 82 0.80 5.34 3.88
CA THR A 82 -0.26 5.30 2.89
C THR A 82 -0.34 6.62 2.15
N ALA A 83 -0.54 6.53 0.83
CA ALA A 83 -1.04 7.64 0.03
C ALA A 83 -2.54 7.47 -0.25
N ARG A 84 -3.34 8.47 0.10
CA ARG A 84 -4.78 8.50 -0.14
C ARG A 84 -5.11 9.60 -1.13
N LEU A 85 -5.84 9.21 -2.19
CA LEU A 85 -6.38 10.12 -3.18
C LEU A 85 -7.87 10.26 -2.94
N ARG A 86 -8.35 11.51 -2.89
CA ARG A 86 -9.77 11.86 -2.94
C ARG A 86 -9.97 12.74 -4.14
N SER A 87 -10.98 12.45 -4.97
CA SER A 87 -11.30 13.27 -6.12
C SER A 87 -12.80 13.45 -6.27
N ASN A 88 -13.20 14.60 -6.84
CA ASN A 88 -14.57 14.87 -7.25
C ASN A 88 -14.96 14.16 -8.57
N ALA A 89 -14.00 13.54 -9.26
CA ALA A 89 -14.19 12.81 -10.50
C ALA A 89 -13.49 11.44 -10.46
N ARG A 90 -13.81 10.58 -11.44
CA ARG A 90 -13.06 9.33 -11.62
C ARG A 90 -11.66 9.66 -12.13
N ILE A 91 -10.65 9.09 -11.50
CA ILE A 91 -9.25 9.20 -11.94
C ILE A 91 -8.62 7.80 -12.00
N SER A 92 -7.65 7.62 -12.88
CA SER A 92 -6.69 6.52 -12.79
C SER A 92 -5.46 7.01 -12.03
N ALA A 93 -4.82 6.13 -11.24
CA ALA A 93 -3.59 6.48 -10.56
C ALA A 93 -2.71 5.26 -10.33
N TYR A 94 -1.40 5.49 -10.22
CA TYR A 94 -0.43 4.51 -9.75
C TYR A 94 0.74 5.24 -9.05
N ALA A 95 1.42 4.52 -8.16
CA ALA A 95 2.57 5.01 -7.44
C ALA A 95 3.78 4.18 -7.87
N LEU A 96 4.83 4.86 -8.30
CA LEU A 96 6.11 4.26 -8.63
C LEU A 96 7.07 4.52 -7.47
N ILE A 97 7.44 3.45 -6.77
CA ILE A 97 8.46 3.47 -5.72
C ILE A 97 9.82 3.24 -6.37
N ARG A 98 10.78 4.11 -6.04
CA ARG A 98 12.16 4.07 -6.54
C ARG A 98 13.12 4.02 -5.36
N GLY A 99 14.19 3.25 -5.47
CA GLY A 99 15.29 3.20 -4.49
C GLY A 99 16.56 2.60 -5.09
N ALA A 100 17.44 2.04 -4.27
CA ALA A 100 18.67 1.38 -4.73
C ALA A 100 18.42 0.04 -5.48
N GLY A 101 17.20 -0.48 -5.41
CA GLY A 101 16.78 -1.74 -6.04
C GLY A 101 15.78 -1.55 -7.19
N PRO A 102 15.13 -2.64 -7.63
CA PRO A 102 14.14 -2.62 -8.70
C PRO A 102 12.97 -1.68 -8.35
N GLN A 103 12.46 -0.99 -9.38
CA GLN A 103 11.30 -0.12 -9.22
C GLN A 103 10.03 -0.95 -9.02
N LEU A 104 9.11 -0.44 -8.19
CA LEU A 104 7.85 -1.09 -7.90
C LEU A 104 6.68 -0.18 -8.26
N THR A 105 5.68 -0.72 -8.95
CA THR A 105 4.40 -0.03 -9.15
C THR A 105 3.35 -0.55 -8.18
N VAL A 106 2.75 0.38 -7.43
CA VAL A 106 1.65 0.14 -6.51
C VAL A 106 0.39 0.79 -7.08
N TYR A 107 -0.70 0.03 -7.10
CA TYR A 107 -2.00 0.52 -7.55
C TYR A 107 -2.92 0.91 -6.37
N PRO A 108 -3.90 1.79 -6.58
CA PRO A 108 -4.95 2.02 -5.60
C PRO A 108 -5.71 0.73 -5.30
N ALA A 109 -5.75 0.34 -4.02
CA ALA A 109 -6.57 -0.77 -3.56
C ALA A 109 -8.04 -0.35 -3.51
N SER A 110 -8.93 -1.21 -4.01
CA SER A 110 -10.37 -1.02 -3.88
C SER A 110 -10.81 -1.34 -2.44
N PRO A 111 -11.72 -0.53 -1.84
CA PRO A 111 -12.25 -0.82 -0.51
C PRO A 111 -12.97 -2.18 -0.47
N ALA A 112 -12.58 -3.05 0.47
CA ALA A 112 -13.20 -4.36 0.68
C ALA A 112 -13.16 -4.74 2.16
N ARG A 113 -14.14 -5.51 2.64
CA ARG A 113 -14.13 -6.06 4.01
C ARG A 113 -13.34 -7.35 4.11
N ASN A 114 -13.44 -8.16 3.06
CA ASN A 114 -12.84 -9.48 2.98
C ASN A 114 -12.06 -9.59 1.67
N VAL A 115 -10.83 -10.09 1.72
CA VAL A 115 -9.98 -10.29 0.53
C VAL A 115 -9.19 -11.59 0.62
N ILE A 116 -8.75 -12.09 -0.53
CA ILE A 116 -7.82 -13.22 -0.67
C ILE A 116 -6.67 -12.87 -1.64
N PHE A 117 -5.48 -13.42 -1.38
CA PHE A 117 -4.32 -13.31 -2.29
C PHE A 117 -3.31 -14.46 -2.06
N ASP A 118 -2.51 -14.78 -3.09
CA ASP A 118 -1.44 -15.78 -3.03
C ASP A 118 -0.25 -15.27 -2.21
N VAL A 119 0.41 -16.18 -1.49
CA VAL A 119 1.61 -15.88 -0.71
C VAL A 119 2.64 -16.98 -0.87
N ARG A 120 3.91 -16.58 -0.85
CA ARG A 120 5.05 -17.50 -0.90
C ARG A 120 6.24 -16.95 -0.14
N ARG A 121 7.02 -17.86 0.43
CA ARG A 121 8.37 -17.62 0.96
C ARG A 121 9.28 -18.77 0.56
N VAL A 122 10.48 -18.42 0.10
CA VAL A 122 11.59 -19.35 -0.17
C VAL A 122 12.87 -18.68 0.32
N GLN A 123 13.36 -19.09 1.49
CA GLN A 123 14.46 -18.43 2.19
C GLN A 123 15.77 -18.48 1.40
N SER A 124 16.09 -19.65 0.84
CA SER A 124 17.30 -19.87 0.04
C SER A 124 17.40 -18.92 -1.17
N ASN A 125 16.25 -18.48 -1.68
CA ASN A 125 16.16 -17.60 -2.85
C ASN A 125 15.72 -16.18 -2.49
N GLY A 126 15.64 -15.81 -1.20
CA GLY A 126 15.22 -14.47 -0.78
C GLY A 126 13.81 -14.07 -1.18
N ILE A 127 12.94 -15.04 -1.49
CA ILE A 127 11.56 -14.76 -1.90
C ILE A 127 10.70 -14.58 -0.66
N SER A 128 9.89 -13.52 -0.61
CA SER A 128 8.93 -13.28 0.47
C SER A 128 7.73 -12.46 0.03
N THR A 129 6.60 -12.66 0.70
CA THR A 129 5.41 -11.84 0.46
C THR A 129 5.24 -10.83 1.59
N GLY A 130 5.14 -9.55 1.23
CA GLY A 130 4.73 -8.47 2.13
C GLY A 130 3.26 -8.13 1.94
N VAL A 131 2.61 -7.73 3.02
CA VAL A 131 1.21 -7.29 3.03
C VAL A 131 1.08 -5.99 3.78
N ALA A 132 0.28 -5.08 3.22
CA ALA A 132 -0.20 -3.89 3.89
C ALA A 132 -1.72 -3.90 3.97
N VAL A 133 -2.24 -3.70 5.19
CA VAL A 133 -3.68 -3.66 5.49
C VAL A 133 -3.99 -2.33 6.17
N LEU A 134 -4.76 -1.48 5.51
CA LEU A 134 -5.18 -0.17 5.98
C LEU A 134 -6.64 -0.18 6.41
N ASN A 135 -6.94 0.27 7.62
CA ASN A 135 -8.30 0.55 8.05
C ASN A 135 -8.81 1.86 7.43
N LEU A 136 -9.80 1.77 6.53
CA LEU A 136 -10.39 2.94 5.86
C LEU A 136 -11.47 3.65 6.68
N SER A 137 -11.92 3.01 7.75
CA SER A 137 -13.01 3.46 8.62
C SER A 137 -12.58 4.58 9.57
N THR A 138 -13.58 5.29 10.10
CA THR A 138 -13.43 6.20 11.24
C THR A 138 -13.43 5.47 12.58
N GLU A 139 -13.84 4.20 12.59
CA GLU A 139 -13.89 3.33 13.77
C GLU A 139 -12.75 2.30 13.77
N PRO A 140 -12.34 1.79 14.95
CA PRO A 140 -11.45 0.64 15.04
C PRO A 140 -12.01 -0.59 14.29
N ALA A 141 -11.11 -1.36 13.70
CA ALA A 141 -11.43 -2.55 12.94
C ALA A 141 -10.79 -3.78 13.57
N THR A 142 -11.58 -4.83 13.82
CA THR A 142 -11.03 -6.15 14.11
C THR A 142 -10.72 -6.81 12.77
N VAL A 143 -9.47 -7.21 12.59
CA VAL A 143 -8.95 -7.82 11.38
C VAL A 143 -8.48 -9.23 11.72
N THR A 144 -9.09 -10.23 11.08
CA THR A 144 -8.66 -11.62 11.17
C THR A 144 -7.91 -11.99 9.90
N ILE A 145 -6.65 -12.37 10.04
CA ILE A 145 -5.78 -12.80 8.94
C ILE A 145 -5.58 -14.31 9.10
N ARG A 146 -5.87 -15.07 8.05
CA ARG A 146 -5.75 -16.54 8.04
C ARG A 146 -4.84 -16.98 6.91
N PHE A 147 -4.00 -17.95 7.19
CA PHE A 147 -3.18 -18.65 6.20
C PHE A 147 -3.80 -19.99 5.86
N HIS A 148 -3.96 -20.26 4.57
CA HIS A 148 -4.53 -21.49 4.04
C HIS A 148 -3.49 -22.24 3.21
N ALA A 149 -3.49 -23.57 3.35
CA ALA A 149 -2.62 -24.45 2.57
C ALA A 149 -2.94 -24.37 1.07
N ARG A 150 -1.90 -24.29 0.22
CA ARG A 150 -2.05 -24.03 -1.23
C ARG A 150 -2.93 -25.05 -1.97
N VAL A 151 -2.82 -26.33 -1.60
CA VAL A 151 -3.46 -27.43 -2.35
C VAL A 151 -4.84 -27.76 -1.80
N THR A 152 -4.97 -27.88 -0.48
CA THR A 152 -6.23 -28.27 0.17
C THR A 152 -7.15 -27.10 0.45
N GLY A 153 -6.62 -25.87 0.52
CA GLY A 153 -7.37 -24.70 0.96
C GLY A 153 -7.71 -24.71 2.46
N GLU A 154 -7.13 -25.64 3.24
CA GLU A 154 -7.37 -25.76 4.67
C GLU A 154 -6.75 -24.59 5.44
N GLU A 155 -7.49 -24.02 6.40
CA GLU A 155 -6.98 -23.02 7.33
C GLU A 155 -5.96 -23.66 8.26
N MET A 156 -4.70 -23.23 8.15
CA MET A 156 -3.61 -23.75 8.97
C MET A 156 -3.36 -22.86 10.18
N PHE A 157 -3.34 -21.54 9.99
CA PHE A 157 -3.00 -20.57 11.02
C PHE A 157 -3.89 -19.34 10.93
N ARG A 158 -4.11 -18.70 12.08
CA ARG A 158 -4.86 -17.44 12.16
C ARG A 158 -4.27 -16.48 13.17
N VAL A 159 -4.38 -15.20 12.88
CA VAL A 159 -4.04 -14.11 13.79
C VAL A 159 -5.14 -13.07 13.76
N GLU A 160 -5.43 -12.50 14.93
CA GLU A 160 -6.36 -11.38 15.07
C GLU A 160 -5.61 -10.14 15.53
N ARG A 161 -5.99 -9.01 14.94
CA ARG A 161 -5.44 -7.69 15.25
C ARG A 161 -6.54 -6.66 15.24
N THR A 162 -6.45 -5.71 16.16
CA THR A 162 -7.27 -4.51 16.10
C THR A 162 -6.46 -3.41 15.43
N LEU A 163 -7.00 -2.81 14.38
CA LEU A 163 -6.44 -1.63 13.74
C LEU A 163 -7.27 -0.42 14.14
N SER A 164 -6.62 0.60 14.69
CA SER A 164 -7.23 1.89 14.98
C SER A 164 -7.67 2.58 13.69
N ARG A 165 -8.40 3.68 13.81
CA ARG A 165 -8.83 4.47 12.64
C ARG A 165 -7.61 4.90 11.82
N GLY A 166 -7.63 4.65 10.51
CA GLY A 166 -6.53 5.02 9.62
C GLY A 166 -5.20 4.29 9.86
N GLU A 167 -5.14 3.37 10.83
CA GLU A 167 -3.95 2.57 11.10
C GLU A 167 -3.71 1.58 9.96
N GLN A 168 -2.43 1.34 9.69
CA GLN A 168 -1.96 0.43 8.68
C GLN A 168 -1.02 -0.60 9.30
N LEU A 169 -1.39 -1.87 9.18
CA LEU A 169 -0.46 -2.98 9.36
C LEU A 169 0.39 -3.11 8.09
N SER A 170 1.72 -3.17 8.21
CA SER A 170 2.63 -3.41 7.09
C SER A 170 3.74 -4.37 7.53
N ARG A 171 3.69 -5.62 7.07
CA ARG A 171 4.59 -6.71 7.52
C ARG A 171 4.82 -7.72 6.41
N TYR A 172 5.91 -8.48 6.51
CA TYR A 172 6.01 -9.73 5.77
C TYR A 172 5.08 -10.79 6.36
N VAL A 173 4.53 -11.65 5.52
CA VAL A 173 3.57 -12.69 5.94
C VAL A 173 4.17 -13.62 7.00
N HIS A 174 5.45 -13.96 6.88
CA HIS A 174 6.16 -14.80 7.88
C HIS A 174 6.33 -14.12 9.24
N GLU A 175 6.17 -12.80 9.34
CA GLU A 175 6.22 -12.06 10.61
C GLU A 175 4.85 -12.04 11.31
N LEU A 176 3.77 -12.40 10.61
CA LEU A 176 2.42 -12.39 11.15
C LEU A 176 2.07 -13.66 11.94
N PHE A 177 2.72 -14.78 11.61
CA PHE A 177 2.46 -16.10 12.18
C PHE A 177 3.77 -16.66 12.75
N ALA A 178 3.78 -17.03 14.03
CA ALA A 178 4.98 -17.53 14.69
C ALA A 178 5.49 -18.82 14.02
N GLU A 179 4.57 -19.65 13.55
CA GLU A 179 4.80 -20.94 12.89
C GLU A 179 5.51 -20.79 11.54
N LEU A 180 5.41 -19.61 10.90
CA LEU A 180 5.97 -19.35 9.57
C LEU A 180 7.30 -18.59 9.59
N GLN A 181 7.76 -18.09 10.74
CA GLN A 181 8.92 -17.18 10.84
C GLN A 181 10.17 -17.75 10.17
N ASN A 182 10.44 -19.03 10.42
CA ASN A 182 11.63 -19.74 9.96
C ASN A 182 11.31 -20.85 8.95
N ALA A 183 10.12 -20.83 8.34
CA ALA A 183 9.70 -21.84 7.37
C ALA A 183 9.65 -21.30 5.94
N ASP A 184 9.83 -22.19 4.98
CA ASP A 184 9.39 -21.99 3.60
C ASP A 184 7.91 -22.36 3.49
N PHE A 185 7.15 -21.60 2.71
CA PHE A 185 5.72 -21.87 2.53
C PHE A 185 5.19 -21.33 1.21
N ALA A 186 4.09 -21.92 0.78
CA ALA A 186 3.24 -21.38 -0.27
C ALA A 186 1.78 -21.65 0.11
N GLY A 187 0.90 -20.70 -0.18
CA GLY A 187 -0.51 -20.78 0.22
C GLY A 187 -1.25 -19.50 -0.14
N THR A 188 -2.40 -19.31 0.49
CA THR A 188 -3.19 -18.08 0.33
C THR A 188 -3.45 -17.44 1.67
N ILE A 189 -3.54 -16.11 1.70
CA ILE A 189 -4.03 -15.39 2.87
C ILE A 189 -5.45 -14.92 2.60
N THR A 190 -6.33 -15.11 3.58
CA THR A 190 -7.59 -14.35 3.64
C THR A 190 -7.51 -13.31 4.75
N VAL A 191 -7.90 -12.08 4.45
CA VAL A 191 -8.07 -11.01 5.44
C VAL A 191 -9.56 -10.73 5.54
N ARG A 192 -10.14 -10.79 6.75
CA ARG A 192 -11.53 -10.44 7.04
C ARG A 192 -11.60 -9.33 8.06
N SER A 193 -12.57 -8.42 7.92
CA SER A 193 -12.69 -7.28 8.83
C SER A 193 -14.11 -6.85 9.13
N THR A 194 -14.29 -6.30 10.33
CA THR A 194 -15.54 -5.65 10.77
C THR A 194 -15.80 -4.32 10.07
N THR A 195 -14.83 -3.73 9.35
CA THR A 195 -14.96 -2.49 8.58
C THR A 195 -14.35 -2.61 7.18
N GLN A 196 -14.45 -1.57 6.35
CA GLN A 196 -13.77 -1.54 5.05
C GLN A 196 -12.27 -1.34 5.21
N LEU A 197 -11.51 -2.16 4.48
CA LEU A 197 -10.05 -2.12 4.40
C LEU A 197 -9.60 -1.74 2.98
N ALA A 198 -8.35 -1.29 2.89
CA ALA A 198 -7.56 -1.31 1.66
C ALA A 198 -6.36 -2.23 1.87
N VAL A 199 -6.19 -3.23 1.01
CA VAL A 199 -5.11 -4.22 1.12
C VAL A 199 -4.25 -4.21 -0.14
N ALA A 200 -2.93 -4.23 0.05
CA ALA A 200 -1.97 -4.52 -1.00
C ALA A 200 -1.06 -5.67 -0.57
N ALA A 201 -0.70 -6.52 -1.52
CA ALA A 201 0.27 -7.59 -1.33
C ALA A 201 1.37 -7.47 -2.38
N LEU A 202 2.61 -7.70 -1.96
CA LEU A 202 3.81 -7.54 -2.77
C LEU A 202 4.65 -8.80 -2.67
N ALA A 203 5.07 -9.34 -3.80
CA ALA A 203 6.10 -10.38 -3.84
C ALA A 203 7.46 -9.71 -4.01
N PHE A 204 8.34 -9.97 -3.05
CA PHE A 204 9.74 -9.57 -3.06
C PHE A 204 10.57 -10.76 -3.50
N ASP A 205 11.46 -10.52 -4.44
CA ASP A 205 12.50 -11.46 -4.86
C ASP A 205 13.83 -10.70 -5.07
N PRO A 206 14.97 -11.39 -5.21
CA PRO A 206 16.26 -10.72 -5.39
C PRO A 206 16.38 -9.88 -6.67
N THR A 207 15.52 -10.11 -7.65
CA THR A 207 15.52 -9.44 -8.97
C THR A 207 14.51 -8.30 -9.07
N GLY A 208 13.53 -8.24 -8.16
CA GLY A 208 12.29 -7.53 -8.41
C GLY A 208 11.36 -7.44 -7.20
N VAL A 209 10.48 -6.45 -7.26
CA VAL A 209 9.25 -6.46 -6.45
C VAL A 209 8.07 -6.37 -7.41
N VAL A 210 7.07 -7.20 -7.21
CA VAL A 210 5.85 -7.21 -8.02
C VAL A 210 4.61 -7.11 -7.14
N THR A 211 3.56 -6.48 -7.67
CA THR A 211 2.26 -6.42 -6.98
C THR A 211 1.49 -7.71 -7.21
N ILE A 212 1.00 -8.30 -6.12
CA ILE A 212 0.14 -9.47 -6.16
C ILE A 212 -1.32 -8.99 -6.24
N PRO A 213 -2.14 -9.53 -7.16
CA PRO A 213 -3.57 -9.25 -7.20
C PRO A 213 -4.24 -9.61 -5.87
N VAL A 214 -4.96 -8.65 -5.32
CA VAL A 214 -5.79 -8.83 -4.12
C VAL A 214 -7.24 -8.84 -4.56
N VAL A 215 -7.93 -9.95 -4.29
CA VAL A 215 -9.29 -10.19 -4.79
C VAL A 215 -10.29 -10.06 -3.64
N PRO A 216 -11.30 -9.18 -3.74
CA PRO A 216 -12.41 -9.15 -2.80
C PRO A 216 -13.17 -10.47 -2.78
N ILE A 217 -13.59 -10.91 -1.59
CA ILE A 217 -14.41 -12.10 -1.38
C ILE A 217 -15.63 -11.75 -0.52
N GLU A 218 -16.63 -12.62 -0.49
CA GLU A 218 -17.80 -12.51 0.39
C GLU A 218 -17.46 -12.80 1.86
#